data_AF-A0A8H7H0H1-F1
#
_entry.id   AF-A0A8H7H0H1-F1
#
_cell.length_a   1.000
_cell.length_b   1.000
_cell.length_c   1.000
_cell.angle_alpha   90.00
_cell.angle_beta   90.00
_cell.angle_gamma   90.00
#
_symmetry.space_group_name_H-M   'P 1'
#
loop_
_entity.id
_entity.type
_entity.pdbx_description
1 polymer ?
#
loop_
_entity_poly.entity_id
_entity_poly.type
_entity_poly.pdbx_seq_one_letter_code
_entity_poly.pdbx_strand_id
1 'polypeptide(L)'
;MLKCARSREAKEFGAHVNLEKIAWMDATHEGSEYAHFLGLTIDLRCVSVERSEPGLVALTTNNKRSLHSSLTYLNWRFRLRLADYLLDLTLLGIKTVSHNACAILEPTLERALSSASQSRSEQNTAETVDLFVVETMFATLQKFQTVNGRSEQESHLLREIWQVVKAQFKKHEMSVLRLERLIAPNSMLS
;
A
#
# COMPACT_ATOMS: atom_id res chain seq x y z
N MET A 1 -17.89 -8.30 -22.47
CA MET A 1 -18.23 -9.37 -21.50
C MET A 1 -19.21 -8.95 -20.40
N LEU A 2 -19.29 -7.69 -19.97
CA LEU A 2 -20.25 -7.23 -18.93
C LEU A 2 -21.75 -7.29 -19.33
N LYS A 3 -22.08 -7.35 -20.63
CA LYS A 3 -23.48 -7.52 -21.09
C LYS A 3 -24.04 -8.93 -20.80
N CYS A 4 -23.21 -9.97 -20.71
CA CYS A 4 -23.66 -11.34 -20.45
C CYS A 4 -24.08 -11.58 -19.00
N ALA A 5 -23.45 -10.91 -18.03
CA ALA A 5 -23.81 -11.04 -16.60
C ALA A 5 -25.15 -10.36 -16.25
N ARG A 6 -25.64 -9.47 -17.13
CA ARG A 6 -26.95 -8.82 -17.03
C ARG A 6 -28.01 -9.48 -17.92
N SER A 7 -27.62 -10.52 -18.66
CA SER A 7 -28.53 -11.19 -19.58
C SER A 7 -29.65 -11.89 -18.81
N ARG A 8 -30.82 -11.90 -19.42
CA ARG A 8 -31.96 -12.70 -18.97
C ARG A 8 -31.57 -14.18 -18.89
N GLU A 9 -30.72 -14.63 -19.83
CA GLU A 9 -30.18 -16.00 -19.88
C GLU A 9 -29.43 -16.38 -18.59
N ALA A 10 -28.55 -15.53 -18.06
CA ALA A 10 -27.79 -15.86 -16.85
C ALA A 10 -28.69 -16.04 -15.60
N LYS A 11 -29.76 -15.24 -15.49
CA LYS A 11 -30.74 -15.35 -14.40
C LYS A 11 -31.61 -16.60 -14.54
N GLU A 12 -31.94 -16.99 -15.77
CA GLU A 12 -32.73 -18.20 -16.06
C GLU A 12 -32.00 -19.49 -15.66
N PHE A 13 -30.66 -19.49 -15.61
CA PHE A 13 -29.85 -20.60 -15.10
C PHE A 13 -29.44 -20.47 -13.61
N GLY A 14 -30.14 -19.63 -12.84
CA GLY A 14 -29.96 -19.54 -11.37
C GLY A 14 -28.80 -18.66 -10.91
N ALA A 15 -28.16 -17.89 -11.79
CA ALA A 15 -27.15 -16.92 -11.37
C ALA A 15 -27.82 -15.66 -10.80
N HIS A 16 -27.81 -15.53 -9.47
CA HIS A 16 -28.23 -14.31 -8.78
C HIS A 16 -27.03 -13.37 -8.63
N VAL A 17 -27.04 -12.28 -9.41
CA VAL A 17 -25.97 -11.27 -9.35
C VAL A 17 -26.32 -10.23 -8.30
N ASN A 18 -25.44 -10.03 -7.32
CA ASN A 18 -25.54 -8.90 -6.39
C ASN A 18 -25.16 -7.61 -7.13
N LEU A 19 -26.16 -6.77 -7.42
CA LEU A 19 -26.01 -5.55 -8.20
C LEU A 19 -25.11 -4.51 -7.52
N GLU A 20 -25.03 -4.51 -6.18
CA GLU A 20 -24.15 -3.63 -5.39
C GLU A 20 -22.67 -3.97 -5.58
N LYS A 21 -22.35 -5.17 -6.07
CA LYS A 21 -20.98 -5.66 -6.31
C LYS A 21 -20.55 -5.62 -7.78
N ILE A 22 -21.45 -5.26 -8.70
CA ILE A 22 -21.10 -5.07 -10.10
C ILE A 22 -20.31 -3.77 -10.17
N ALA A 23 -19.08 -3.81 -10.66
CA ALA A 23 -18.26 -2.62 -10.89
C ALA A 23 -19.12 -1.46 -11.42
N TRP A 24 -19.35 -0.47 -10.56
CA TRP A 24 -20.15 0.69 -10.91
C TRP A 24 -19.24 1.55 -11.77
N MET A 25 -19.52 1.51 -13.06
CA MET A 25 -19.16 2.55 -13.98
C MET A 25 -19.93 3.79 -13.52
N ASP A 26 -19.27 4.70 -12.81
CA ASP A 26 -19.88 5.90 -12.24
C ASP A 26 -20.29 6.84 -13.38
N ALA A 27 -21.49 6.62 -13.92
CA ALA A 27 -21.99 7.30 -15.10
C ALA A 27 -22.60 8.64 -14.67
N THR A 28 -21.75 9.55 -14.21
CA THR A 28 -22.06 10.98 -14.35
C THR A 28 -22.01 11.35 -15.84
N HIS A 29 -22.69 12.42 -16.23
CA HIS A 29 -23.07 12.78 -17.61
C HIS A 29 -21.94 12.90 -18.65
N GLU A 30 -20.68 12.62 -18.28
CA GLU A 30 -19.47 12.66 -19.13
C GLU A 30 -18.79 11.29 -19.33
N GLY A 31 -19.48 10.19 -19.02
CA GLY A 31 -18.95 8.84 -19.24
C GLY A 31 -18.04 8.41 -18.09
N SER A 32 -18.29 7.22 -17.56
CA SER A 32 -17.55 6.70 -16.42
C SER A 32 -16.13 6.28 -16.85
N GLU A 33 -15.15 7.12 -16.56
CA GLU A 33 -13.74 6.87 -16.87
C GLU A 33 -13.10 5.83 -15.94
N TYR A 34 -13.81 5.41 -14.88
CA TYR A 34 -13.30 4.51 -13.84
C TYR A 34 -14.21 3.30 -13.62
N ALA A 35 -13.61 2.16 -13.31
CA ALA A 35 -14.28 0.93 -12.88
C ALA A 35 -13.76 0.45 -11.53
N HIS A 36 -14.66 0.14 -10.60
CA HIS A 36 -14.30 -0.39 -9.28
C HIS A 36 -14.47 -1.91 -9.21
N PHE A 37 -13.42 -2.67 -8.94
CA PHE A 37 -13.51 -4.13 -8.87
C PHE A 37 -12.57 -4.71 -7.80
N LEU A 38 -13.11 -5.53 -6.90
CA LEU A 38 -12.36 -6.22 -5.83
C LEU A 38 -11.43 -5.30 -5.00
N GLY A 39 -11.88 -4.09 -4.69
CA GLY A 39 -11.07 -3.11 -3.93
C GLY A 39 -9.99 -2.40 -4.75
N LEU A 40 -10.12 -2.44 -6.08
CA LEU A 40 -9.31 -1.68 -7.04
C LEU A 40 -10.19 -0.66 -7.76
N THR A 41 -9.62 0.49 -8.08
CA THR A 41 -10.15 1.49 -9.01
C THR A 41 -9.31 1.42 -10.28
N ILE A 42 -9.95 1.23 -11.42
CA ILE A 42 -9.28 1.08 -12.71
C ILE A 42 -9.70 2.26 -13.58
N ASP A 43 -8.77 3.14 -13.93
CA ASP A 43 -8.97 4.16 -14.96
C ASP A 43 -9.00 3.46 -16.32
N LEU A 44 -10.14 3.49 -16.99
CA LEU A 44 -10.36 2.82 -18.26
C LEU A 44 -9.71 3.58 -19.44
N ARG A 45 -9.30 4.84 -19.28
CA ARG A 45 -8.66 5.63 -20.36
C ARG A 45 -7.20 5.24 -20.54
N CYS A 46 -6.50 5.04 -19.44
CA CYS A 46 -5.08 4.71 -19.42
C CYS A 46 -4.79 3.32 -18.85
N VAL A 47 -5.84 2.56 -18.49
CA VAL A 47 -5.75 1.22 -17.87
C VAL A 47 -4.99 1.26 -16.53
N SER A 48 -4.89 2.43 -15.90
CA SER A 48 -4.17 2.55 -14.63
C SER A 48 -4.99 1.97 -13.49
N VAL A 49 -4.33 1.17 -12.65
CA VAL A 49 -4.97 0.48 -11.52
C VAL A 49 -4.50 1.11 -10.22
N GLU A 50 -5.46 1.53 -9.40
CA GLU A 50 -5.28 2.09 -8.07
C GLU A 50 -6.04 1.24 -7.05
N ARG A 51 -5.67 1.34 -5.77
CA ARG A 51 -6.45 0.72 -4.67
C ARG A 51 -7.64 1.60 -4.34
N SER A 52 -8.87 1.06 -4.39
CA SER A 52 -10.08 1.88 -4.26
C SER A 52 -10.32 2.42 -2.85
N GLU A 53 -9.80 1.77 -1.80
CA GLU A 53 -9.81 2.28 -0.43
C GLU A 53 -8.67 1.68 0.42
N PRO A 54 -8.20 2.39 1.46
CA PRO A 54 -7.39 1.81 2.50
C PRO A 54 -8.30 0.91 3.35
N GLY A 55 -8.49 -0.33 2.93
CA GLY A 55 -9.06 -1.37 3.78
C GLY A 55 -8.16 -1.55 5.01
N LEU A 56 -8.40 -0.76 6.05
CA LEU A 56 -7.74 -0.80 7.33
C LEU A 56 -8.34 -1.98 8.06
N VAL A 57 -7.86 -3.18 7.72
CA VAL A 57 -8.27 -4.36 8.47
C VAL A 57 -7.67 -4.21 9.85
N ALA A 58 -8.57 -3.98 10.82
CA ALA A 58 -8.25 -3.84 12.21
C ALA A 58 -7.33 -4.99 12.63
N LEU A 59 -6.12 -4.68 13.06
CA LEU A 59 -5.40 -5.58 13.96
C LEU A 59 -6.28 -5.71 15.19
N THR A 60 -6.71 -6.93 15.52
CA THR A 60 -7.32 -7.21 16.80
C THR A 60 -6.43 -6.62 17.89
N THR A 61 -6.98 -5.69 18.68
CA THR A 61 -6.32 -5.00 19.80
C THR A 61 -6.13 -5.98 20.95
N ASN A 62 -5.40 -7.04 20.70
CA ASN A 62 -5.11 -8.06 21.68
C ASN A 62 -3.96 -7.52 22.53
N ASN A 63 -4.29 -6.96 23.69
CA ASN A 63 -3.36 -6.33 24.65
C ASN A 63 -2.26 -7.28 25.20
N LYS A 64 -2.17 -8.52 24.70
CA LYS A 64 -1.18 -9.54 25.10
C LYS A 64 -0.08 -9.78 24.06
N ARG A 65 -0.12 -9.10 22.90
CA ARG A 65 0.84 -9.34 21.81
C ARG A 65 2.02 -8.37 21.92
N SER A 66 3.25 -8.89 21.91
CA SER A 66 4.46 -8.05 21.94
C SER A 66 4.55 -7.14 20.70
N LEU A 67 5.26 -6.03 20.83
CA LEU A 67 5.51 -5.10 19.72
C LEU A 67 6.14 -5.83 18.53
N HIS A 68 7.18 -6.64 18.78
CA HIS A 68 7.84 -7.43 17.74
C HIS A 68 6.84 -8.32 16.96
N SER A 69 5.98 -9.05 17.67
CA SER A 69 4.98 -9.91 17.03
C SER A 69 3.96 -9.12 16.20
N SER A 70 3.64 -7.91 16.63
CA SER A 70 2.72 -7.01 15.92
C SER A 70 3.36 -6.46 14.64
N LEU A 71 4.61 -6.02 14.72
CA LEU A 71 5.37 -5.52 13.57
C LEU A 71 5.68 -6.64 12.55
N THR A 72 6.02 -7.85 13.00
CA THR A 72 6.21 -9.01 12.12
C THR A 72 4.94 -9.35 11.33
N TYR A 73 3.77 -9.33 12.00
CA TYR A 73 2.50 -9.54 11.31
C TYR A 73 2.19 -8.41 10.31
N LEU A 74 2.46 -7.15 10.67
CA LEU A 74 2.30 -6.02 9.77
C LEU A 74 3.22 -6.14 8.54
N ASN A 75 4.47 -6.56 8.70
CA ASN A 75 5.42 -6.74 7.60
C ASN A 75 4.97 -7.85 6.64
N TRP A 76 4.56 -9.00 7.17
CA TRP A 76 3.97 -10.08 6.36
C TRP A 76 2.78 -9.59 5.54
N ARG A 77 1.87 -8.85 6.19
CA ARG A 77 0.68 -8.30 5.53
C ARG A 77 1.01 -7.26 4.48
N PHE A 78 1.97 -6.38 4.78
CA PHE A 78 2.46 -5.37 3.85
C PHE A 78 2.95 -6.02 2.55
N ARG A 79 3.79 -7.04 2.67
CA ARG A 79 4.33 -7.79 1.52
C ARG A 79 3.24 -8.45 0.68
N LEU A 80 2.18 -8.97 1.30
CA LEU A 80 1.02 -9.52 0.57
C LEU A 80 0.22 -8.45 -0.19
N ARG A 81 0.15 -7.23 0.34
CA ARG A 81 -0.59 -6.14 -0.30
C ARG A 81 0.17 -5.50 -1.45
N LEU A 82 1.50 -5.57 -1.42
CA LEU A 82 2.42 -5.04 -2.43
C LEU A 82 2.51 -6.00 -3.65
N ALA A 83 1.45 -6.02 -4.44
CA ALA A 83 1.34 -6.86 -5.63
C ALA A 83 2.12 -6.28 -6.83
N ASP A 84 2.59 -7.17 -7.72
CA ASP A 84 3.44 -6.80 -8.86
C ASP A 84 2.79 -5.77 -9.79
N TYR A 85 1.51 -5.98 -10.14
CA TYR A 85 0.75 -5.09 -11.04
C TYR A 85 0.58 -3.66 -10.52
N LEU A 86 0.76 -3.42 -9.21
CA LEU A 86 0.69 -2.08 -8.62
C LEU A 86 1.98 -1.29 -8.80
N LEU A 87 3.08 -1.97 -9.16
CA LEU A 87 4.41 -1.40 -9.32
C LEU A 87 4.92 -1.49 -10.76
N ASP A 88 4.14 -2.04 -11.69
CA ASP A 88 4.55 -2.31 -13.06
C ASP A 88 4.51 -1.04 -13.92
N LEU A 89 5.68 -0.57 -14.35
CA LEU A 89 5.86 0.62 -15.19
C LEU A 89 5.43 0.41 -16.65
N THR A 90 5.24 -0.83 -17.10
CA THR A 90 4.69 -1.10 -18.43
C THR A 90 3.19 -0.82 -18.49
N LEU A 91 2.52 -0.92 -17.33
CA LEU A 91 1.09 -0.70 -17.16
C LEU A 91 0.79 0.70 -16.60
N LEU A 92 1.67 1.23 -15.73
CA LEU A 92 1.41 2.41 -14.91
C LEU A 92 2.51 3.46 -15.08
N GLY A 93 2.15 4.74 -14.98
CA GLY A 93 3.14 5.82 -14.84
C GLY A 93 3.79 5.81 -13.45
N ILE A 94 5.02 6.33 -13.33
CA ILE A 94 5.76 6.38 -12.04
C ILE A 94 4.99 7.08 -10.92
N LYS A 95 4.17 8.09 -11.25
CA LYS A 95 3.32 8.77 -10.28
C LYS A 95 2.30 7.82 -9.67
N THR A 96 1.63 7.00 -10.49
CA THR A 96 0.65 6.00 -10.03
C THR A 96 1.33 4.87 -9.28
N VAL A 97 2.50 4.39 -9.74
CA VAL A 97 3.31 3.40 -9.00
C VAL A 97 3.67 3.93 -7.61
N SER A 98 4.14 5.18 -7.53
CA SER A 98 4.50 5.82 -6.27
C SER A 98 3.29 5.98 -5.36
N HIS A 99 2.16 6.42 -5.92
CA HIS A 99 0.89 6.54 -5.18
C HIS A 99 0.45 5.19 -4.61
N ASN A 100 0.45 4.13 -5.43
CA ASN A 100 0.06 2.78 -5.00
C ASN A 100 0.96 2.24 -3.89
N ALA A 101 2.28 2.38 -4.02
CA ALA A 101 3.22 1.98 -2.98
C ALA A 101 2.96 2.73 -1.66
N CYS A 102 2.81 4.05 -1.75
CA CYS A 102 2.54 4.92 -0.60
C CYS A 102 1.19 4.61 0.06
N ALA A 103 0.14 4.33 -0.71
CA ALA A 103 -1.19 3.97 -0.20
C ALA A 103 -1.20 2.66 0.60
N ILE A 104 -0.21 1.77 0.39
CA ILE A 104 -0.02 0.55 1.19
C ILE A 104 0.87 0.84 2.40
N LEU A 105 1.94 1.60 2.18
CA LEU A 105 2.95 1.91 3.19
C LEU A 105 2.40 2.79 4.31
N GLU A 106 1.68 3.85 3.99
CA GLU A 106 1.18 4.83 4.94
C GLU A 106 0.35 4.21 6.08
N PRO A 107 -0.73 3.44 5.82
CA PRO A 107 -1.50 2.82 6.90
C PRO A 107 -0.71 1.74 7.66
N THR A 108 0.28 1.12 7.01
CA THR A 108 1.17 0.14 7.63
C THR A 108 2.08 0.82 8.66
N LEU A 109 2.66 1.97 8.30
CA LEU A 109 3.49 2.78 9.19
C LEU A 109 2.68 3.41 10.32
N GLU A 110 1.52 3.98 10.01
CA GLU A 110 0.62 4.54 11.01
C GLU A 110 0.30 3.52 12.10
N ARG A 111 -0.02 2.28 11.70
CA ARG A 111 -0.33 1.23 12.66
C ARG A 111 0.89 0.79 13.47
N ALA A 112 2.06 0.68 12.84
CA ALA A 112 3.30 0.32 13.53
C ALA A 112 3.68 1.35 14.61
N LEU A 113 3.61 2.64 14.28
CA LEU A 113 3.94 3.74 15.20
C LEU A 113 2.91 3.86 16.33
N SER A 114 1.62 3.63 16.02
CA SER A 114 0.56 3.54 17.02
C SER A 114 0.80 2.39 18.00
N SER A 115 1.17 1.20 17.50
CA SER A 115 1.51 0.05 18.35
C SER A 115 2.75 0.31 19.21
N ALA A 116 3.79 0.94 18.66
CA ALA A 116 4.97 1.32 19.42
C ALA A 116 4.64 2.31 20.56
N SER A 117 3.73 3.25 20.30
CA SER A 117 3.28 4.21 21.32
C SER A 117 2.51 3.55 22.46
N GLN A 118 1.82 2.43 22.20
CA GLN A 118 1.12 1.63 23.20
C GLN A 118 2.06 0.69 23.98
N SER A 119 3.14 0.23 23.33
CA SER A 119 4.16 -0.66 23.90
C SER A 119 5.38 0.07 24.48
N ARG A 120 5.27 1.35 24.89
CA ARG A 120 6.42 2.17 25.37
C ARG A 120 7.20 1.56 26.54
N SER A 121 6.63 0.61 27.27
CA SER A 121 7.29 -0.11 28.36
C SER A 121 8.20 -1.26 27.89
N GLU A 122 8.14 -1.67 26.61
CA GLU A 122 9.01 -2.69 26.03
C GLU A 122 10.42 -2.11 25.74
N GLN A 123 11.46 -2.84 26.15
CA GLN A 123 12.85 -2.52 25.81
C GLN A 123 13.03 -2.49 24.28
N ASN A 124 13.88 -1.59 23.78
CA ASN A 124 14.25 -1.47 22.36
C ASN A 124 13.09 -1.14 21.39
N THR A 125 12.01 -0.53 21.89
CA THR A 125 10.86 -0.10 21.06
C THR A 125 11.30 0.73 19.83
N ALA A 126 12.16 1.74 20.02
CA ALA A 126 12.63 2.59 18.93
C ALA A 126 13.46 1.83 17.89
N GLU A 127 14.33 0.91 18.31
CA GLU A 127 15.14 0.07 17.40
C GLU A 127 14.30 -0.89 16.60
N THR A 128 13.30 -1.49 17.24
CA THR A 128 12.40 -2.43 16.58
C THR A 128 11.56 -1.71 15.51
N VAL A 129 11.09 -0.49 15.81
CA VAL A 129 10.37 0.35 14.84
C VAL A 129 11.28 0.77 13.69
N ASP A 130 12.48 1.26 13.98
CA ASP A 130 13.41 1.69 12.92
C ASP A 130 13.72 0.54 11.96
N LEU A 131 14.03 -0.65 12.49
CA LEU A 131 14.28 -1.85 11.68
C LEU A 131 13.07 -2.20 10.82
N PHE A 132 11.87 -2.20 11.40
CA PHE A 132 10.64 -2.45 10.66
C PHE A 132 10.45 -1.47 9.49
N VAL A 133 10.67 -0.17 9.72
CA VAL A 133 10.52 0.85 8.67
C VAL A 133 11.53 0.62 7.56
N VAL A 134 12.81 0.38 7.91
CA VAL A 134 13.87 0.07 6.95
C VAL A 134 13.51 -1.17 6.12
N GLU A 135 13.11 -2.26 6.75
CA GLU A 135 12.71 -3.49 6.06
C GLU A 135 11.54 -3.27 5.10
N THR A 136 10.56 -2.46 5.49
CA THR A 136 9.36 -2.19 4.69
C THR A 136 9.71 -1.34 3.46
N MET A 137 10.57 -0.33 3.64
CA MET A 137 11.11 0.48 2.53
C MET A 137 11.91 -0.39 1.56
N PHE A 138 12.86 -1.19 2.06
CA PHE A 138 13.67 -2.09 1.23
C PHE A 138 12.82 -3.12 0.49
N ALA A 139 11.81 -3.70 1.15
CA ALA A 139 10.89 -4.64 0.51
C ALA A 139 10.13 -3.97 -0.66
N THR A 140 9.82 -2.69 -0.55
CA THR A 140 9.16 -1.93 -1.63
C THR A 140 10.07 -1.75 -2.83
N LEU A 141 11.30 -1.28 -2.58
CA LEU A 141 12.29 -1.06 -3.64
C LEU A 141 12.69 -2.37 -4.32
N GLN A 142 12.93 -3.42 -3.54
CA GLN A 142 13.27 -4.74 -4.09
C GLN A 142 12.13 -5.29 -4.95
N LYS A 143 10.88 -5.14 -4.53
CA LYS A 143 9.71 -5.57 -5.33
C LYS A 143 9.61 -4.74 -6.62
N PHE A 144 9.79 -3.43 -6.54
CA PHE A 144 9.83 -2.56 -7.72
C PHE A 144 10.94 -2.96 -8.71
N GLN A 145 12.16 -3.20 -8.23
CA GLN A 145 13.27 -3.68 -9.05
C GLN A 145 13.01 -5.07 -9.65
N THR A 146 12.31 -5.95 -8.92
CA THR A 146 11.96 -7.29 -9.41
C THR A 146 10.99 -7.22 -10.58
N VAL A 147 10.02 -6.31 -10.52
CA VAL A 147 8.99 -6.12 -11.57
C VAL A 147 9.56 -5.38 -12.78
N ASN A 148 10.39 -4.35 -12.57
CA ASN A 148 10.78 -3.40 -13.61
C ASN A 148 12.25 -3.49 -14.03
N GLY A 149 13.08 -4.28 -13.34
CA GLY A 149 14.54 -4.19 -13.43
C GLY A 149 15.09 -2.94 -12.71
N ARG A 150 16.41 -2.72 -12.87
CA ARG A 150 17.06 -1.50 -12.34
C ARG A 150 16.63 -0.28 -13.17
N SER A 151 16.18 0.78 -12.51
CA SER A 151 15.65 1.97 -13.16
C SER A 151 15.98 3.22 -12.35
N GLU A 152 16.29 4.34 -13.01
CA GLU A 152 16.48 5.64 -12.35
C GLU A 152 15.21 6.12 -11.64
N GLN A 153 14.05 5.60 -12.03
CA GLN A 153 12.78 5.89 -11.37
C GLN A 153 12.68 5.31 -9.95
N GLU A 154 13.58 4.39 -9.58
CA GLU A 154 13.71 3.91 -8.21
C GLU A 154 14.04 5.04 -7.23
N SER A 155 14.88 5.99 -7.64
CA SER A 155 15.21 7.15 -6.81
C SER A 155 14.00 8.06 -6.60
N HIS A 156 13.10 8.16 -7.59
CA HIS A 156 11.83 8.88 -7.42
C HIS A 156 10.94 8.17 -6.40
N LEU A 157 10.74 6.86 -6.55
CA LEU A 157 9.95 6.06 -5.63
C LEU A 157 10.48 6.15 -4.18
N LEU A 158 11.80 6.06 -4.00
CA LEU A 158 12.42 6.21 -2.69
C LEU A 158 12.14 7.58 -2.06
N ARG A 159 12.19 8.67 -2.83
CA ARG A 159 11.87 10.02 -2.33
C ARG A 159 10.43 10.10 -1.83
N GLU A 160 9.47 9.59 -2.61
CA GLU A 160 8.05 9.59 -2.23
C GLU A 160 7.80 8.76 -0.96
N ILE A 161 8.35 7.55 -0.91
CA ILE A 161 8.31 6.68 0.28
C ILE A 161 8.89 7.40 1.50
N TRP A 162 10.01 8.09 1.33
CA TRP A 162 10.68 8.80 2.42
C TRP A 162 9.86 9.98 2.95
N GLN A 163 9.12 10.69 2.09
CA GLN A 163 8.19 11.74 2.52
C GLN A 163 7.07 11.17 3.39
N VAL A 164 6.49 10.03 3.00
CA VAL A 164 5.46 9.34 3.80
C VAL A 164 6.01 8.93 5.16
N VAL A 165 7.21 8.37 5.20
CA VAL A 165 7.88 8.00 6.46
C VAL A 165 8.04 9.21 7.37
N LYS A 166 8.58 10.31 6.85
CA LYS A 166 8.75 11.56 7.62
C LYS A 166 7.41 12.10 8.13
N ALA A 167 6.38 12.09 7.30
CA ALA A 167 5.04 12.54 7.68
C ALA A 167 4.46 11.69 8.82
N GLN A 168 4.58 10.37 8.74
CA GLN A 168 4.06 9.45 9.76
C GLN A 168 4.81 9.55 11.10
N PHE A 169 6.14 9.67 11.08
CA PHE A 169 6.93 9.91 12.29
C PHE A 169 6.57 11.24 12.95
N LYS A 170 6.45 12.31 12.16
CA LYS A 170 6.02 13.63 12.67
C LYS A 170 4.63 13.56 13.31
N LYS A 171 3.69 12.87 12.69
CA LYS A 171 2.31 12.66 13.20
C LYS A 171 2.29 11.95 14.56
N HIS A 172 3.23 11.03 14.81
CA HIS A 172 3.33 10.27 16.06
C HIS A 172 4.35 10.83 17.04
N GLU A 173 4.85 12.05 16.81
CA GLU A 173 5.86 12.72 17.66
C GLU A 173 7.14 11.88 17.86
N MET A 174 7.51 11.09 16.85
CA MET A 174 8.72 10.27 16.86
C MET A 174 9.84 10.92 16.03
N SER A 175 11.08 10.79 16.49
CA SER A 175 12.25 11.33 15.78
C SER A 175 12.68 10.42 14.63
N VAL A 176 12.92 11.00 13.45
CA VAL A 176 13.49 10.30 12.28
C VAL A 176 15.01 10.26 12.26
N LEU A 177 15.70 10.92 13.20
CA LEU A 177 17.17 11.12 13.14
C LEU A 177 17.96 9.80 13.13
N ARG A 178 17.48 8.80 13.89
CA ARG A 178 18.09 7.47 13.91
C ARG A 178 17.91 6.76 12.57
N LEU A 179 16.71 6.82 12.02
CA LEU A 179 16.37 6.27 10.71
C LEU A 179 17.18 6.93 9.58
N GLU A 180 17.35 8.25 9.62
CA GLU A 180 18.20 9.01 8.70
C GLU A 180 19.64 8.50 8.71
N ARG A 181 20.20 8.21 9.89
CA ARG A 181 21.56 7.65 10.01
C ARG A 181 21.68 6.22 9.53
N LEU A 182 20.60 5.45 9.51
CA LEU A 182 20.60 4.08 8.98
C LEU A 182 20.52 4.04 7.45
N ILE A 183 19.90 5.07 6.86
CA ILE A 183 19.69 5.17 5.40
C ILE A 183 20.83 5.96 4.74
N ALA A 184 21.37 6.98 5.41
CA ALA A 184 22.45 7.85 4.92
C ALA A 184 23.77 7.14 4.52
N PRO A 185 24.21 6.01 5.13
CA PRO A 185 25.44 5.34 4.71
C PRO A 185 25.32 4.65 3.34
N ASN A 186 24.09 4.47 2.84
CA ASN A 186 23.77 3.78 1.59
C ASN A 186 23.09 4.68 0.55
N SER A 187 22.85 5.95 0.86
CA SER A 187 22.12 6.85 -0.03
C SER A 187 23.05 7.65 -0.93
N MET A 188 23.12 7.25 -2.20
CA MET A 188 23.30 8.15 -3.34
C MET A 188 22.12 9.13 -3.42
N LEU A 189 22.02 10.02 -2.43
CA LEU A 189 21.11 11.17 -2.40
C LEU A 189 21.96 12.43 -2.36
N SER A 190 22.68 12.65 -3.45
CA SER A 190 23.22 13.95 -3.87
C SER A 190 22.59 14.29 -5.21
#